data_AF-A0A1J3J5Q7-F1
#
_entry.id   AF-A0A1J3J5Q7-F1
#
_cell.length_a   1.000
_cell.length_b   1.000
_cell.length_c   1.000
_cell.angle_alpha   90.00
_cell.angle_beta   90.00
_cell.angle_gamma   90.00
#
_symmetry.space_group_name_H-M   'P 1'
#
loop_
_entity.id
_entity.type
_entity.pdbx_description
1 polymer ?
#
loop_
_entity_poly.entity_id
_entity_poly.type
_entity_poly.pdbx_seq_one_letter_code
_entity_poly.pdbx_strand_id
1 'polypeptide(L)'
;KLCASWFRCGNQTNLYYPFWSPEREECGHPDFKVNCSGGFAELSIFSVKFQILKMNNNDDGIIRLARIDYRNNLCPQYPESASINQDVLPFSPDTMLSNFYYNCSDPLVDVPPNTY
;
A
#
# COMPACT_ATOMS: atom_id res chain seq x y z
N LYS A 1 -0.12 -14.39 -24.68
CA LYS A 1 -0.34 -12.96 -24.38
C LYS A 1 0.98 -12.35 -23.93
N LEU A 2 1.22 -11.05 -24.18
CA LEU A 2 2.45 -10.36 -23.78
C LEU A 2 2.27 -9.75 -22.37
N CYS A 3 2.92 -10.34 -21.36
CA CYS A 3 2.83 -9.88 -19.96
C CYS A 3 3.73 -8.69 -19.62
N ALA A 4 4.60 -8.26 -20.53
CA ALA A 4 5.45 -7.09 -20.36
C ALA A 4 4.73 -5.76 -20.71
N SER A 5 3.45 -5.80 -21.10
CA SER A 5 2.72 -4.60 -21.49
C SER A 5 2.17 -3.87 -20.27
N TRP A 6 2.24 -2.55 -20.28
CA TRP A 6 1.63 -1.72 -19.25
C TRP A 6 0.10 -1.76 -19.33
N PHE A 7 -0.57 -1.45 -18.23
CA PHE A 7 -2.01 -1.31 -18.17
C PHE A 7 -2.44 -0.13 -17.30
N ARG A 8 -3.70 0.29 -17.52
CA ARG A 8 -4.34 1.36 -16.76
C ARG A 8 -5.17 0.78 -15.62
N CYS A 9 -5.16 1.47 -14.49
CA CYS A 9 -5.98 1.16 -13.33
C CYS A 9 -6.24 2.43 -12.53
N GLY A 10 -7.49 2.87 -12.46
CA GLY A 10 -7.83 4.15 -11.83
C GLY A 10 -7.01 5.31 -12.42
N ASN A 11 -6.30 6.02 -11.55
CA ASN A 11 -5.44 7.16 -11.89
C ASN A 11 -4.04 6.76 -12.39
N GLN A 12 -3.69 5.47 -12.41
CA GLN A 12 -2.39 5.00 -12.88
C GLN A 12 -2.50 4.51 -14.32
N THR A 13 -1.59 4.95 -15.20
CA THR A 13 -1.62 4.58 -16.63
C THR A 13 -0.60 3.53 -17.03
N ASN A 14 0.43 3.34 -16.21
CA ASN A 14 1.62 2.58 -16.57
C ASN A 14 1.93 1.47 -15.56
N LEU A 15 0.89 0.80 -15.02
CA LEU A 15 1.12 -0.34 -14.13
C LEU A 15 1.64 -1.53 -14.93
N TYR A 16 2.52 -2.31 -14.32
CA TYR A 16 3.05 -3.56 -14.87
C TYR A 16 3.32 -4.55 -13.73
N TYR A 17 3.93 -5.69 -14.05
CA TYR A 17 4.32 -6.70 -13.06
C TYR A 17 5.02 -6.05 -11.84
N PRO A 18 4.63 -6.38 -10.59
CA PRO A 18 3.82 -7.54 -10.20
C PRO A 18 2.30 -7.32 -10.21
N PHE A 19 1.82 -6.12 -10.53
CA PHE A 19 0.41 -5.78 -10.43
C PHE A 19 -0.44 -6.43 -11.53
N TRP A 20 -1.68 -6.78 -11.20
CA TRP A 20 -2.64 -7.32 -12.16
C TRP A 20 -4.09 -6.97 -11.83
N SER A 21 -4.93 -6.96 -12.87
CA SER A 21 -6.39 -6.89 -12.78
C SER A 21 -7.00 -8.17 -13.38
N PRO A 22 -8.31 -8.46 -13.21
CA PRO A 22 -8.91 -9.69 -13.72
C PRO A 22 -8.70 -9.96 -15.23
N GLU A 23 -8.48 -8.92 -16.04
CA GLU A 23 -8.20 -9.05 -17.48
C GLU A 23 -6.77 -9.52 -17.79
N ARG A 24 -5.88 -9.48 -16.78
CA ARG A 24 -4.43 -9.72 -16.86
C ARG A 24 -3.91 -10.55 -15.69
N GLU A 25 -4.76 -11.38 -15.08
CA GLU A 25 -4.43 -12.20 -13.91
C GLU A 25 -3.22 -13.11 -14.17
N GLU A 26 -3.11 -13.67 -15.38
CA GLU A 26 -1.99 -14.52 -15.79
C GLU A 26 -0.64 -13.80 -15.91
N CYS A 27 -0.64 -12.46 -15.80
CA CYS A 27 0.55 -11.62 -15.99
C CYS A 27 1.03 -10.93 -14.71
N GLY A 28 0.41 -11.17 -13.56
CA GLY A 28 0.84 -10.61 -12.28
C GLY A 28 1.16 -11.66 -11.24
N HIS A 29 1.62 -11.18 -10.09
CA HIS A 29 1.87 -12.01 -8.93
C HIS A 29 0.61 -12.09 -8.05
N PRO A 30 0.18 -13.27 -7.57
CA PRO A 30 -1.09 -13.44 -6.85
C PRO A 30 -1.33 -12.44 -5.71
N ASP A 31 -0.28 -12.07 -4.98
CA ASP A 31 -0.33 -11.12 -3.85
C ASP A 31 -0.63 -9.67 -4.25
N PHE A 32 -0.50 -9.30 -5.53
CA PHE A 32 -0.51 -7.91 -6.00
C PHE A 32 -1.70 -7.58 -6.91
N LYS A 33 -2.85 -8.20 -6.65
CA LYS A 33 -4.11 -7.85 -7.33
C LYS A 33 -4.46 -6.38 -7.06
N VAL A 34 -4.68 -5.61 -8.12
CA VAL A 34 -5.16 -4.23 -8.03
C VAL A 34 -6.66 -4.14 -8.29
N ASN A 35 -7.33 -3.32 -7.47
CA ASN A 35 -8.69 -2.85 -7.66
C ASN A 35 -8.66 -1.48 -8.33
N CYS A 36 -9.40 -1.34 -9.43
CA CYS A 36 -9.45 -0.13 -10.24
C CYS A 36 -10.79 0.62 -10.17
N SER A 37 -11.79 0.08 -9.43
CA SER A 37 -13.18 0.55 -9.48
C SER A 37 -13.40 1.91 -8.81
N GLY A 38 -12.53 2.33 -7.89
CA GLY A 38 -12.67 3.56 -7.10
C GLY A 38 -12.02 4.80 -7.71
N GLY A 39 -11.58 4.76 -8.98
CA GLY A 39 -10.84 5.85 -9.62
C GLY A 39 -9.36 5.93 -9.21
N PHE A 40 -8.93 5.14 -8.23
CA PHE A 40 -7.54 4.97 -7.82
C PHE A 40 -7.11 3.51 -8.01
N ALA A 41 -5.80 3.28 -8.17
CA ALA A 41 -5.24 1.94 -8.10
C ALA A 41 -4.98 1.56 -6.64
N GLU A 42 -5.69 0.55 -6.15
CA GLU A 42 -5.61 0.10 -4.76
C GLU A 42 -5.32 -1.40 -4.72
N LEU A 43 -4.61 -1.86 -3.70
CA LEU A 43 -4.38 -3.28 -3.44
C LEU A 43 -4.51 -3.58 -1.95
N SER A 44 -4.76 -4.84 -1.62
CA SER A 44 -4.77 -5.30 -0.24
C SER A 44 -3.60 -6.25 -0.03
N ILE A 45 -2.83 -6.01 1.04
CA ILE A 45 -1.80 -6.93 1.51
C ILE A 45 -2.21 -7.31 2.92
N PHE A 46 -2.58 -8.58 3.12
CA PHE A 46 -3.36 -9.02 4.28
C PHE A 46 -4.65 -8.19 4.42
N SER A 47 -4.91 -7.65 5.61
CA SER A 47 -6.06 -6.81 5.95
C SER A 47 -5.81 -5.31 5.70
N VAL A 48 -4.57 -4.92 5.37
CA VAL A 48 -4.21 -3.52 5.12
C VAL A 48 -4.40 -3.18 3.64
N LYS A 49 -5.13 -2.09 3.39
CA LYS A 49 -5.32 -1.55 2.04
C LYS A 49 -4.29 -0.47 1.73
N PHE A 50 -3.71 -0.57 0.55
CA PHE A 50 -2.73 0.36 0.01
C PHE A 50 -3.28 1.04 -1.24
N GLN A 51 -2.97 2.31 -1.40
CA GLN A 51 -3.14 3.07 -2.63
C GLN A 51 -1.78 3.21 -3.31
N ILE A 52 -1.73 2.94 -4.61
CA ILE A 52 -0.57 3.26 -5.45
C ILE A 52 -0.63 4.76 -5.75
N LEU A 53 0.29 5.53 -5.15
CA LEU A 53 0.38 6.96 -5.37
C LEU A 53 1.03 7.27 -6.71
N LYS A 54 2.13 6.59 -7.00
CA LYS A 54 2.92 6.79 -8.21
C LYS A 54 3.72 5.53 -8.52
N MET A 55 3.81 5.22 -9.81
CA MET A 55 4.82 4.32 -10.37
C MET A 55 5.70 5.16 -11.30
N ASN A 56 7.00 5.30 -10.97
CA ASN A 56 7.91 6.07 -11.80
C ASN A 56 8.63 5.15 -12.78
N ASN A 57 8.39 5.36 -14.07
CA ASN A 57 9.05 4.59 -15.13
C ASN A 57 10.47 5.10 -15.43
N ASN A 58 10.82 6.32 -15.01
CA ASN A 58 12.15 6.90 -15.26
C ASN A 58 13.19 6.55 -14.17
N ASP A 59 12.73 6.23 -12.96
CA ASP A 59 13.59 5.85 -11.82
C ASP A 59 13.40 4.35 -11.54
N ASP A 60 13.90 3.49 -12.44
CA ASP A 60 14.02 2.02 -12.23
C ASP A 60 12.74 1.27 -11.80
N GLY A 61 11.56 1.85 -12.03
CA GLY A 61 10.30 1.22 -11.61
C GLY A 61 9.94 1.42 -10.14
N ILE A 62 10.45 2.48 -9.49
CA ILE A 62 10.12 2.78 -8.10
C ILE A 62 8.62 3.09 -7.96
N ILE A 63 8.00 2.40 -7.01
CA ILE A 63 6.62 2.59 -6.60
C ILE A 63 6.53 3.32 -5.26
N ARG A 64 5.55 4.21 -5.13
CA ARG A 64 5.14 4.81 -3.87
C ARG A 64 3.77 4.29 -3.46
N LEU A 65 3.73 3.62 -2.31
CA LEU A 65 2.51 3.11 -1.69
C LEU A 65 2.15 3.96 -0.48
N ALA A 66 0.85 4.20 -0.27
CA ALA A 66 0.32 4.78 0.95
C ALA A 66 -0.75 3.86 1.53
N ARG A 67 -0.74 3.65 2.84
CA ARG A 67 -1.84 2.94 3.49
C ARG A 67 -3.07 3.83 3.56
N ILE A 68 -4.23 3.26 3.24
CA ILE A 68 -5.50 4.01 3.15
C ILE A 68 -6.08 4.30 4.54
N ASP A 69 -5.80 3.47 5.54
CA ASP A 69 -6.24 3.67 6.93
C ASP A 69 -5.63 4.93 7.57
N TYR A 70 -4.44 5.36 7.13
CA TYR A 70 -3.82 6.62 7.53
C TYR A 70 -4.32 7.85 6.76
N ARG A 71 -5.23 7.70 5.78
CA ARG A 71 -5.70 8.81 4.94
C ARG A 71 -6.51 9.86 5.72
N ASN A 72 -7.39 9.39 6.61
CA ASN A 72 -8.29 10.22 7.40
C ASN A 72 -8.06 10.08 8.91
N ASN A 73 -7.25 9.10 9.34
CA ASN A 73 -6.91 8.86 10.74
C ASN A 73 -5.40 8.71 10.89
N LEU A 74 -4.73 9.77 11.34
CA LEU A 74 -3.29 9.75 11.61
C LEU A 74 -2.94 9.18 12.99
N CYS A 75 -3.94 8.72 13.74
CA CYS A 75 -3.81 8.20 15.09
C CYS A 75 -4.51 6.84 15.24
N PRO A 76 -4.17 5.82 14.43
CA PRO A 76 -4.73 4.50 14.62
C PRO A 76 -4.29 3.93 15.96
N GLN A 77 -5.25 3.53 16.80
CA GLN A 77 -4.97 2.94 18.11
C GLN A 77 -4.33 1.55 18.00
N TYR A 78 -4.70 0.78 16.97
CA TYR A 78 -4.22 -0.58 16.74
C TYR A 78 -3.85 -0.76 15.26
N PRO A 79 -2.74 -0.18 14.79
CA PRO A 79 -2.34 -0.32 13.40
C PRO A 79 -1.94 -1.76 13.11
N GLU A 80 -2.61 -2.37 12.14
CA GLU A 80 -2.26 -3.71 11.70
C GLU A 80 -0.90 -3.72 10.97
N SER A 81 -0.17 -4.82 11.12
CA SER A 81 1.08 -5.04 10.41
C SER A 81 0.78 -5.58 9.00
N ALA A 82 1.46 -5.03 8.00
CA ALA A 82 1.47 -5.57 6.65
C ALA A 82 2.91 -5.78 6.22
N SER A 83 3.22 -6.99 5.75
CA SER A 83 4.53 -7.32 5.20
C SER A 83 4.41 -7.45 3.69
N ILE A 84 5.22 -6.67 2.98
CA ILE A 84 5.31 -6.73 1.51
C ILE A 84 6.26 -7.87 1.15
N ASN A 85 5.86 -8.72 0.20
CA ASN A 85 6.72 -9.77 -0.32
C ASN A 85 7.92 -9.14 -1.07
N GLN A 86 9.05 -9.05 -0.38
CA GLN A 86 10.27 -8.40 -0.89
C GLN A 86 10.98 -9.23 -1.97
N ASP A 87 10.66 -10.51 -2.12
CA ASP A 87 11.18 -11.33 -3.22
C ASP A 87 10.59 -10.91 -4.57
N VAL A 88 9.42 -10.24 -4.54
CA VAL A 88 8.67 -9.80 -5.72
C VAL A 88 8.72 -8.28 -5.88
N LEU A 89 8.54 -7.54 -4.78
CA LEU A 89 8.56 -6.08 -4.74
C LEU A 89 9.57 -5.62 -3.68
N PRO A 90 10.87 -5.64 -4.00
CA PRO A 90 11.92 -5.28 -3.05
C PRO A 90 11.84 -3.81 -2.69
N PHE A 91 12.25 -3.49 -1.47
CA PHE A 91 12.47 -2.10 -1.08
C PHE A 91 13.69 -1.56 -1.79
N SER A 92 13.52 -0.43 -2.46
CA SER A 92 14.63 0.36 -2.99
C SER A 92 15.59 0.74 -1.84
N PRO A 93 16.91 0.85 -2.06
CA PRO A 93 17.87 1.21 -1.01
C PRO A 93 17.55 2.51 -0.26
N ASP A 94 16.82 3.44 -0.89
CA ASP A 94 16.37 4.72 -0.35
C ASP A 94 14.94 4.68 0.22
N THR A 95 14.35 3.49 0.38
CA THR A 95 13.00 3.34 0.93
C THR A 95 12.95 3.77 2.39
N MET A 96 12.19 4.83 2.67
CA MET A 96 11.90 5.29 4.02
C MET A 96 10.48 4.87 4.43
N LEU A 97 10.38 4.01 5.44
CA LEU A 97 9.11 3.67 6.07
C LEU A 97 8.71 4.81 7.03
N SER A 98 7.71 5.59 6.66
CA SER A 98 7.28 6.78 7.40
C SER A 98 5.90 6.58 8.01
N ASN A 99 5.81 6.74 9.33
CA ASN A 99 4.55 6.80 10.07
C ASN A 99 4.30 8.25 10.51
N PHE A 100 3.14 8.80 10.17
CA PHE A 100 2.77 10.17 10.51
C PHE A 100 1.70 10.16 11.61
N TYR A 101 2.03 10.80 12.74
CA TYR A 101 1.12 11.04 13.86
C TYR A 101 0.92 12.54 13.99
N TYR A 102 -0.34 13.01 13.99
CA TYR A 102 -0.64 14.43 14.09
C TYR A 102 -1.91 14.65 14.91
N ASN A 103 -1.82 15.54 15.91
CA ASN A 103 -2.92 15.89 16.81
C ASN A 103 -3.60 14.67 17.46
N CYS A 104 -2.81 13.65 17.80
CA CYS A 104 -3.31 12.47 18.50
C CYS A 104 -3.55 12.83 19.96
N SER A 105 -4.76 12.55 20.46
CA SER A 105 -4.99 12.52 21.90
C SER A 105 -4.11 11.43 22.51
N ASP A 106 -3.50 11.71 23.66
CA ASP A 106 -2.81 10.65 24.40
C ASP A 106 -3.77 9.48 24.60
N PRO A 107 -3.30 8.22 24.39
CA PRO A 107 -4.11 7.09 24.78
C PRO A 107 -4.46 7.30 26.25
N LEU A 108 -5.75 7.30 26.57
CA LEU A 108 -6.19 7.27 27.96
C LEU A 108 -5.59 6.00 28.55
N VAL A 109 -4.45 6.16 29.24
CA VAL A 109 -3.98 5.13 30.16
C VAL A 109 -5.08 5.11 31.20
N ASP A 110 -5.92 4.08 31.15
CA ASP A 110 -6.71 3.68 32.32
C ASP A 110 -5.68 3.33 33.39
N VAL A 111 -5.16 4.35 34.08
CA VAL A 111 -4.35 4.19 35.28
C VAL A 111 -5.30 3.54 36.26
N PRO A 112 -5.11 2.25 36.62
CA PRO A 112 -5.88 1.67 37.69
C PRO A 112 -5.59 2.54 38.92
N PRO A 113 -6.60 3.03 39.66
CA PRO A 113 -6.35 3.87 40.80
C PRO A 113 -5.38 3.16 41.74
N ASN A 114 -4.23 3.79 41.98
CA ASN A 114 -3.21 3.36 42.93
C ASN A 114 -3.87 2.76 44.17
N THR A 115 -3.71 1.46 44.37
CA THR A 115 -4.03 0.82 45.64
C THR A 115 -2.83 1.04 46.56
N TYR A 116 -3.05 1.90 47.56
CA TYR A 116 -2.17 2.10 48.71
C TYR A 116 -1.87 0.77 49.44
#